data_AF-A0A2Z4V0R1-F1
#
_entry.id   AF-A0A2Z4V0R1-F1
#
_cell.length_a   1.000
_cell.length_b   1.000
_cell.length_c   1.000
_cell.angle_alpha   90.00
_cell.angle_beta   90.00
_cell.angle_gamma   90.00
#
_symmetry.space_group_name_H-M   'P 1'
#
loop_
_entity.id
_entity.type
_entity.pdbx_description
1 polymer ?
#
loop_
_entity_poly.entity_id
_entity_poly.type
_entity_poly.pdbx_seq_one_letter_code
_entity_poly.pdbx_strand_id
1 'polypeptide(L)' 'MTPARPDTPETEAAKKRLDDAVKIRDTAIEAAQRSYWATVKAEIEFKTLTQNAVAAHLGFSREHVRKQLIRYTADGQ' A
#
# COMPACT_ATOMS: atom_id res chain seq x y z
N MET A 1 -16.63 -29.76 17.87
CA MET A 1 -17.16 -28.83 16.86
C MET A 1 -17.98 -27.79 17.59
N THR A 2 -17.56 -26.53 17.59
CA THR A 2 -18.33 -25.44 18.21
C THR A 2 -19.50 -25.12 17.27
N PRO A 3 -20.76 -25.09 17.72
CA PRO A 3 -21.87 -24.76 16.85
C PRO A 3 -21.66 -23.35 16.28
N ALA A 4 -21.81 -23.21 14.95
CA ALA A 4 -21.77 -21.91 14.30
C ALA A 4 -22.87 -21.06 14.93
N ARG A 5 -22.48 -19.90 15.50
CA ARG A 5 -23.44 -18.95 16.05
C ARG A 5 -24.38 -18.53 14.91
N PRO A 6 -25.71 -18.54 15.10
CA PRO A 6 -26.63 -18.10 14.07
C PRO A 6 -26.29 -16.66 13.63
N ASP A 7 -26.40 -16.38 12.34
CA ASP A 7 -26.28 -15.04 11.79
C ASP A 7 -27.47 -14.20 12.28
N THR A 8 -27.28 -13.54 13.41
CA THR A 8 -28.21 -12.54 13.93
C THR A 8 -27.90 -11.17 13.33
N PRO A 9 -28.83 -10.19 13.37
CA PRO A 9 -28.57 -8.82 12.93
C PRO A 9 -27.32 -8.20 13.58
N GLU A 10 -26.99 -8.59 14.81
CA GLU A 10 -25.79 -8.17 15.53
C GLU A 10 -24.51 -8.76 14.93
N THR A 11 -24.56 -10.00 14.41
CA THR A 11 -23.46 -10.62 13.67
C THR A 11 -23.22 -9.92 12.34
N GLU A 12 -24.29 -9.55 11.62
CA GLU A 12 -24.18 -8.76 10.37
C GLU A 12 -23.61 -7.35 10.63
N ALA A 13 -24.07 -6.68 11.69
CA ALA A 13 -23.54 -5.37 12.09
C ALA A 13 -22.07 -5.45 12.53
N ALA A 14 -21.64 -6.56 13.15
CA ALA A 14 -20.23 -6.78 13.47
C ALA A 14 -19.38 -7.01 12.21
N LYS A 15 -19.86 -7.81 11.26
CA LYS A 15 -19.21 -8.01 9.94
C LYS A 15 -19.02 -6.69 9.21
N LYS A 16 -20.08 -5.86 9.12
CA LYS A 16 -20.01 -4.53 8.51
C LYS A 16 -18.94 -3.63 9.14
N ARG A 17 -18.83 -3.61 10.48
CA ARG A 17 -17.78 -2.85 11.17
C ARG A 17 -16.37 -3.36 10.84
N LEU A 18 -16.20 -4.67 10.68
CA LEU A 18 -14.93 -5.26 10.24
C LEU A 18 -14.61 -4.87 8.79
N ASP A 19 -15.59 -4.93 7.89
CA ASP A 19 -15.41 -4.50 6.49
C ASP A 19 -15.01 -3.02 6.39
N ASP A 20 -15.66 -2.15 7.17
CA ASP A 20 -15.31 -0.73 7.19
C ASP A 20 -13.92 -0.49 7.81
N ALA A 21 -13.55 -1.24 8.85
CA ALA A 21 -12.19 -1.20 9.40
C ALA A 21 -11.13 -1.66 8.38
N VAL A 22 -11.42 -2.69 7.58
CA VAL A 22 -10.54 -3.15 6.50
C VAL A 22 -10.37 -2.07 5.44
N LYS A 23 -11.47 -1.44 5.00
CA LYS A 23 -11.39 -0.32 4.02
C LYS A 23 -10.55 0.84 4.53
N ILE A 24 -10.73 1.22 5.80
CA ILE A 24 -9.94 2.29 6.43
C ILE A 24 -8.45 1.90 6.45
N ARG A 25 -8.13 0.68 6.89
CA ARG A 25 -6.76 0.17 6.91
C ARG A 25 -6.14 0.20 5.52
N ASP A 26 -6.84 -0.35 4.53
CA ASP A 26 -6.30 -0.48 3.18
C ASP A 26 -6.10 0.90 2.53
N THR A 27 -7.00 1.85 2.79
CA THR A 27 -6.85 3.27 2.39
C THR A 27 -5.62 3.91 3.04
N ALA A 28 -5.40 3.68 4.33
CA ALA A 28 -4.25 4.21 5.04
C ALA A 28 -2.93 3.61 4.54
N ILE A 29 -2.91 2.30 4.25
CA ILE A 29 -1.75 1.62 3.66
C ILE A 29 -1.47 2.19 2.26
N GLU A 30 -2.50 2.36 1.42
CA GLU A 30 -2.34 2.96 0.09
C GLU A 30 -1.78 4.38 0.16
N ALA A 31 -2.28 5.22 1.08
CA ALA A 31 -1.74 6.56 1.29
C ALA A 31 -0.28 6.54 1.74
N ALA A 32 0.07 5.67 2.70
CA ALA A 32 1.45 5.50 3.15
C ALA A 32 2.38 5.04 2.03
N GLN A 33 1.94 4.09 1.19
CA GLN A 33 2.70 3.64 0.03
C GLN A 33 2.93 4.78 -0.98
N ARG A 34 1.90 5.59 -1.27
CA ARG A 34 2.05 6.77 -2.15
C ARG A 34 3.09 7.75 -1.63
N SER A 35 3.01 8.12 -0.34
CA SER A 35 3.99 9.03 0.27
C SER A 35 5.41 8.45 0.22
N TYR A 36 5.56 7.17 0.55
CA TYR A 36 6.85 6.48 0.51
C TYR A 36 7.47 6.50 -0.90
N TRP A 37 6.72 6.08 -1.92
CA TRP A 37 7.24 6.01 -3.29
C TRP A 37 7.41 7.40 -3.93
N ALA A 38 6.68 8.42 -3.47
CA ALA A 38 6.93 9.81 -3.85
C ALA A 38 8.29 10.31 -3.34
N THR A 39 8.67 9.99 -2.10
CA THR A 39 10.01 10.30 -1.58
C THR A 39 11.09 9.57 -2.39
N VAL A 40 10.90 8.28 -2.68
CA VAL A 40 11.84 7.52 -3.52
C VAL A 40 11.98 8.14 -4.92
N LYS A 41 10.87 8.58 -5.53
CA LYS A 41 10.90 9.28 -6.81
C LYS A 41 11.72 10.56 -6.73
N ALA A 42 11.49 11.39 -5.70
CA ALA A 42 12.19 12.65 -5.53
C ALA A 42 13.72 12.46 -5.45
N GLU A 43 14.20 11.48 -4.67
CA GLU A 43 15.63 11.17 -4.58
C GLU A 43 16.25 10.75 -5.93
N ILE A 44 15.46 10.09 -6.80
CA ILE A 44 15.87 9.71 -8.14
C ILE A 44 15.85 10.92 -9.10
N GLU A 45 14.81 11.76 -9.02
CA GLU A 45 14.67 12.96 -9.87
C GLU A 45 15.71 14.04 -9.55
N PHE A 46 16.07 14.19 -8.27
CA PHE A 46 17.17 15.05 -7.83
C PHE A 46 18.55 14.50 -8.20
N LYS A 47 18.63 13.30 -8.80
CA LYS A 47 19.87 12.61 -9.16
C LYS A 47 20.78 12.32 -7.95
N THR A 48 20.24 12.34 -6.73
CA THR A 48 20.94 11.94 -5.51
C THR A 48 21.26 10.44 -5.55
N LEU A 49 20.29 9.64 -6.02
CA LEU A 49 20.42 8.20 -6.14
C LEU A 49 19.95 7.69 -7.50
N THR A 50 20.61 6.65 -8.01
CA THR A 50 20.11 5.91 -9.18
C THR A 50 19.06 4.88 -8.76
N GLN A 51 18.19 4.47 -9.70
CA GLN A 51 17.25 3.36 -9.46
C GLN A 51 17.94 2.08 -8.96
N ASN A 52 19.17 1.81 -9.41
CA ASN A 52 19.94 0.65 -8.97
C ASN A 52 20.43 0.81 -7.53
N ALA A 53 20.88 2.01 -7.15
CA ALA A 53 21.30 2.29 -5.77
C ALA A 53 20.13 2.20 -4.79
N VAL A 54 18.96 2.75 -5.17
CA VAL A 54 17.71 2.62 -4.42
C VAL A 54 17.31 1.16 -4.28
N ALA A 55 17.34 0.39 -5.37
CA ALA A 55 17.00 -1.02 -5.36
C ALA A 55 17.91 -1.83 -4.42
N ALA A 56 19.23 -1.59 -4.49
CA ALA A 56 20.19 -2.24 -3.60
C ALA A 56 20.00 -1.85 -2.13
N HIS A 57 19.73 -0.58 -1.84
CA HIS A 57 19.53 -0.09 -0.47
C HIS A 57 18.24 -0.63 0.17
N LEU A 58 17.15 -0.65 -0.60
CA LEU A 58 15.83 -1.07 -0.12
C LEU A 58 15.60 -2.59 -0.21
N GLY A 59 16.56 -3.35 -0.76
CA GLY A 59 16.43 -4.81 -0.94
C GLY A 59 15.42 -5.22 -2.01
N PHE A 60 15.18 -4.36 -3.00
CA PHE A 60 14.27 -4.64 -4.12
C PHE A 60 15.03 -4.91 -5.41
N SER A 61 14.36 -5.52 -6.39
CA SER A 61 14.84 -5.49 -7.77
C SER A 61 14.59 -4.13 -8.41
N ARG A 62 15.43 -3.72 -9.35
CA ARG A 62 15.22 -2.49 -10.13
C ARG A 62 13.87 -2.47 -10.82
N GLU A 63 13.42 -3.61 -11.34
CA GLU A 63 12.10 -3.73 -11.98
C GLU A 63 10.96 -3.52 -10.98
N HIS A 64 11.10 -4.04 -9.75
CA HIS A 64 10.14 -3.77 -8.69
C HIS A 64 10.04 -2.27 -8.40
N VAL A 65 11.18 -1.60 -8.19
CA VAL A 65 11.22 -0.14 -7.97
C VAL A 65 10.55 0.61 -9.13
N ARG A 66 10.87 0.27 -10.38
CA ARG A 66 10.23 0.88 -11.55
C ARG A 66 8.71 0.67 -11.55
N LYS A 67 8.23 -0.54 -11.29
CA LYS A 67 6.79 -0.84 -11.26
C LYS A 67 6.07 -0.09 -10.14
N GLN A 68 6.68 0.01 -8.96
CA GLN A 68 6.07 0.73 -7.83
C GLN A 68 6.07 2.24 -8.06
N LEU A 69 7.15 2.79 -8.62
CA LEU A 69 7.17 4.19 -9.05
C LEU A 69 6.05 4.45 -10.06
N ILE A 70 5.86 3.61 -11.08
CA ILE A 70 4.74 3.78 -12.01
C ILE A 70 3.40 3.66 -11.26
N ARG A 71 3.19 2.62 -10.47
CA ARG A 71 1.92 2.38 -9.78
C ARG A 71 1.51 3.49 -8.80
N TYR A 72 2.47 4.02 -8.05
CA TYR A 72 2.19 4.95 -6.96
C TYR A 72 2.53 6.41 -7.28
N THR A 73 3.19 6.67 -8.42
CA THR A 73 3.59 8.01 -8.83
C THR A 73 3.35 8.34 -10.31
N ALA A 74 2.94 7.37 -11.13
CA ALA A 74 2.42 7.64 -12.47
C ALA A 74 0.89 7.74 -12.39
N ASP A 75 0.41 8.91 -12.01
CA ASP A 75 -0.90 9.39 -12.42
C ASP A 75 -0.86 10.93 -12.49
N GLY A 76 -1.53 11.46 -13.51
CA GLY A 76 -1.25 12.74 -14.16
C GLY A 76 -1.54 14.00 -13.35
N GLN A 77 -0.51 14.83 -13.20
CA GLN A 77 -0.61 16.29 -13.33
C GLN A 77 0.06 16.71 -14.63
#